data_AF-A0A1R3UQR0-F1
#
_entry.id   AF-A0A1R3UQR0-F1
#
_cell.length_a   1.000
_cell.length_b   1.000
_cell.length_c   1.000
_cell.angle_alpha   90.00
_cell.angle_beta   90.00
_cell.angle_gamma   90.00
#
_symmetry.space_group_name_H-M   'P 1'
#
loop_
_entity.id
_entity.type
_entity.pdbx_description
1 polymer ?
#
loop_
_entity_poly.entity_id
_entity_poly.type
_entity_poly.pdbx_seq_one_letter_code
_entity_poly.pdbx_strand_id
1 'polypeptide(L)'
;MSSTEPAPDDVEVLEGGNVAESVLRVGATVRKPWLPSSPAVTELLRHLDRHGYPAVPATYGRHPEGSQCLEYMPGTLADRMPPMPVAELRRVGALIRRLHDLTTDFRPRGEPVWGSVFPPEEGEVVCHYDLAPWNLVVGGQNTEDAQPRWCFIDWDGAAPGTRMGDLGYAAHGFAPLHAGGDPDVDGRRLRALADGYGCDPRQRASLPWAALHRVRGMFELLEEGARTGAQPWARLHVEGHADHWGPAADHIERHADLWARMLTAP
;
A
#
# COMPACT_ATOMS: atom_id res chain seq x y z
N MET A 1 -4.09 1.37 -41.04
CA MET A 1 -2.88 2.20 -40.91
C MET A 1 -3.24 3.49 -40.22
N SER A 2 -2.97 3.56 -38.92
CA SER A 2 -2.35 4.70 -38.25
C SER A 2 -2.04 4.22 -36.83
N SER A 3 -0.98 3.43 -36.71
CA SER A 3 -0.29 3.23 -35.44
C SER A 3 0.57 4.46 -35.27
N THR A 4 0.05 5.45 -34.54
CA THR A 4 0.88 6.59 -34.14
C THR A 4 1.57 6.16 -32.86
N GLU A 5 2.84 5.75 -32.98
CA GLU A 5 3.73 5.73 -31.82
C GLU A 5 3.67 7.12 -31.16
N PRO A 6 3.53 7.21 -29.82
CA PRO A 6 3.56 8.49 -29.13
C PRO A 6 4.90 9.18 -29.40
N ALA A 7 4.87 10.49 -29.59
CA ALA A 7 6.07 11.27 -29.84
C ALA A 7 7.07 11.12 -28.67
N PRO A 8 8.40 11.19 -28.91
CA PRO A 8 9.43 11.03 -27.87
C PRO A 8 9.31 12.01 -26.68
N ASP A 9 8.54 13.09 -26.83
CA ASP A 9 8.34 14.14 -25.83
C ASP A 9 7.24 13.81 -24.78
N ASP A 10 6.57 12.65 -24.88
CA ASP A 10 5.49 12.21 -23.96
C ASP A 10 5.93 11.12 -22.95
N VAL A 11 7.24 10.85 -22.85
CA VAL A 11 7.81 9.83 -21.96
C VAL A 11 8.55 10.48 -20.79
N GLU A 12 8.05 10.26 -19.58
CA GLU A 12 8.65 10.74 -18.33
C GLU A 12 9.07 9.54 -17.48
N VAL A 13 10.32 9.51 -17.01
CA VAL A 13 10.76 8.51 -16.02
C VAL A 13 10.20 8.92 -14.67
N LEU A 14 9.38 8.05 -14.06
CA LEU A 14 8.86 8.28 -12.73
C LEU A 14 9.83 7.73 -11.68
N GLU A 15 10.31 8.63 -10.82
CA GLU A 15 11.18 8.32 -9.68
C GLU A 15 10.36 8.08 -8.40
N GLY A 16 10.78 7.12 -7.57
CA GLY A 16 10.19 6.90 -6.23
C GLY A 16 9.94 5.44 -5.83
N GLY A 17 10.06 4.47 -6.75
CA GLY A 17 9.96 3.05 -6.41
C GLY A 17 11.29 2.50 -5.87
N ASN A 18 11.27 1.82 -4.73
CA ASN A 18 12.48 1.22 -4.12
C ASN A 18 12.88 -0.12 -4.76
N VAL A 19 12.03 -0.71 -5.61
CA VAL A 19 12.13 -2.11 -6.04
C VAL A 19 12.05 -2.29 -7.57
N ALA A 20 11.29 -1.47 -8.30
CA ALA A 20 11.05 -1.68 -9.73
C ALA A 20 12.13 -1.05 -10.63
N GLU A 21 12.57 -1.81 -11.65
CA GLU A 21 13.34 -1.29 -12.78
C GLU A 21 12.47 -0.32 -13.62
N SER A 22 12.89 0.95 -13.73
CA SER A 22 12.31 2.05 -14.53
C SER A 22 10.79 2.01 -14.75
N VAL A 23 10.06 2.87 -14.04
CA VAL A 23 8.65 3.14 -14.31
C VAL A 23 8.56 4.33 -15.26
N LEU A 24 7.88 4.17 -16.39
CA LEU A 24 7.72 5.21 -17.40
C LEU A 24 6.27 5.69 -17.43
N ARG A 25 6.05 6.99 -17.32
CA ARG A 25 4.80 7.59 -17.76
C ARG A 25 4.87 7.80 -19.27
N VAL A 26 3.84 7.33 -19.98
CA VAL A 26 3.65 7.55 -21.42
C VAL A 26 2.25 8.13 -21.61
N GLY A 27 2.17 9.45 -21.80
CA GLY A 27 0.92 10.20 -21.85
C GLY A 27 0.07 10.02 -20.58
N ALA A 28 -1.11 9.39 -20.74
CA ALA A 28 -2.05 9.09 -19.65
C ALA A 28 -1.88 7.68 -19.04
N THR A 29 -0.77 7.00 -19.35
CA THR A 29 -0.50 5.63 -18.87
C THR A 29 0.84 5.54 -18.14
N VAL A 30 0.97 4.54 -17.28
CA VAL A 30 2.22 4.09 -16.69
C VAL A 30 2.60 2.74 -17.29
N ARG A 31 3.86 2.62 -17.71
CA ARG A 31 4.51 1.40 -18.19
C ARG A 31 5.53 0.97 -17.14
N LYS A 32 5.41 -0.28 -16.69
CA LYS A 32 6.36 -0.90 -15.76
C LYS A 32 6.68 -2.33 -16.20
N PRO A 33 7.78 -2.95 -15.72
CA PRO A 33 8.14 -4.32 -16.08
C PRO A 33 6.98 -5.30 -15.85
N TRP A 34 6.86 -6.29 -16.73
CA TRP A 34 5.91 -7.39 -16.54
C TRP A 34 6.53 -8.49 -15.70
N LEU A 35 6.25 -8.44 -14.39
CA LEU A 35 6.67 -9.43 -13.40
C LEU A 35 5.86 -10.73 -13.49
N PRO A 36 6.36 -11.86 -12.94
CA PRO A 36 5.60 -13.09 -12.81
C PRO A 36 4.24 -12.93 -12.09
N SER A 37 4.12 -11.98 -11.17
CA SER A 37 2.87 -11.65 -10.47
C SER A 37 1.89 -10.79 -11.28
N SER A 38 2.34 -10.14 -12.36
CA SER A 38 1.53 -9.21 -13.16
C SER A 38 0.21 -9.80 -13.69
N PRO A 39 0.13 -11.08 -14.12
CA PRO A 39 -1.14 -11.67 -14.51
C PRO A 39 -2.18 -11.67 -13.38
N ALA A 40 -1.79 -12.09 -12.17
CA ALA A 40 -2.67 -12.17 -11.01
C ALA A 40 -3.08 -10.76 -10.54
N VAL A 41 -2.12 -9.83 -10.48
CA VAL A 41 -2.37 -8.42 -10.17
C VAL A 41 -3.32 -7.80 -11.19
N THR A 42 -3.12 -8.04 -12.49
CA THR A 42 -4.02 -7.53 -13.54
C THR A 42 -5.46 -8.04 -13.37
N GLU A 43 -5.63 -9.32 -13.02
CA GLU A 43 -6.95 -9.88 -12.74
C GLU A 43 -7.60 -9.25 -11.51
N LEU A 44 -6.83 -9.04 -10.44
CA LEU A 44 -7.28 -8.33 -9.23
C LEU A 44 -7.73 -6.90 -9.53
N LEU A 45 -6.94 -6.12 -10.26
CA LEU A 45 -7.27 -4.73 -10.60
C LEU A 45 -8.56 -4.66 -11.44
N ARG A 46 -8.74 -5.57 -12.41
CA ARG A 46 -9.99 -5.70 -13.18
C ARG A 46 -11.18 -6.12 -12.32
N HIS A 47 -10.95 -6.94 -11.31
CA HIS A 47 -12.00 -7.32 -10.37
C HIS A 47 -12.45 -6.12 -9.53
N LEU A 48 -11.49 -5.37 -8.97
CA LEU A 48 -11.76 -4.18 -8.17
C LEU A 48 -12.50 -3.10 -8.96
N ASP A 49 -12.04 -2.81 -10.19
CA ASP A 49 -12.68 -1.87 -11.10
C ASP A 49 -14.13 -2.27 -11.42
N ARG A 50 -14.36 -3.53 -11.82
CA ARG A 50 -15.72 -4.05 -12.11
C ARG A 50 -16.68 -3.98 -10.93
N HIS A 51 -16.18 -4.04 -9.69
CA HIS A 51 -17.00 -3.93 -8.48
C HIS A 51 -17.01 -2.51 -7.88
N GLY A 52 -16.51 -1.52 -8.64
CA GLY A 52 -16.58 -0.11 -8.30
C GLY A 52 -15.70 0.28 -7.12
N TYR A 53 -14.55 -0.34 -6.94
CA TYR A 53 -13.56 0.15 -5.97
C TYR A 53 -13.00 1.49 -6.45
N PRO A 54 -13.15 2.60 -5.69
CA PRO A 54 -12.82 3.93 -6.22
C PRO A 54 -11.32 4.25 -6.19
N ALA A 55 -10.50 3.44 -5.50
CA ALA A 55 -9.09 3.73 -5.21
C ALA A 55 -8.11 2.77 -5.86
N VAL A 56 -8.39 2.38 -7.10
CA VAL A 56 -7.53 1.55 -7.95
C VAL A 56 -7.32 2.23 -9.29
N PRO A 57 -6.13 2.13 -9.91
CA PRO A 57 -5.93 2.63 -11.27
C PRO A 57 -6.62 1.69 -12.26
N ALA A 58 -7.12 2.23 -13.38
CA ALA A 58 -7.53 1.36 -14.48
C ALA A 58 -6.34 0.54 -14.98
N THR A 59 -6.56 -0.73 -15.31
CA THR A 59 -5.53 -1.59 -15.89
C THR A 59 -5.84 -1.88 -17.35
N TYR A 60 -4.80 -1.76 -18.18
CA TYR A 60 -4.86 -2.09 -19.61
C TYR A 60 -4.18 -3.43 -19.91
N GLY A 61 -3.68 -4.12 -18.88
CA GLY A 61 -3.00 -5.41 -19.00
C GLY A 61 -1.60 -5.29 -19.60
N ARG A 62 -1.20 -6.28 -20.40
CA ARG A 62 0.13 -6.35 -21.01
C ARG A 62 0.15 -5.57 -22.33
N HIS A 63 1.08 -4.62 -22.44
CA HIS A 63 1.38 -3.92 -23.69
C HIS A 63 2.01 -4.87 -24.72
N PRO A 64 1.90 -4.63 -26.04
CA PRO A 64 2.56 -5.44 -27.06
C PRO A 64 4.09 -5.56 -26.91
N GLU A 65 4.74 -4.52 -26.39
CA GLU A 65 6.19 -4.53 -26.07
C GLU A 65 6.54 -5.35 -24.83
N GLY A 66 5.53 -5.90 -24.15
CA GLY A 66 5.71 -6.84 -23.05
C GLY A 66 5.64 -6.23 -21.66
N SER A 67 5.50 -4.90 -21.51
CA SER A 67 5.35 -4.19 -20.22
C SER A 67 3.93 -4.27 -19.65
N GLN A 68 3.76 -4.08 -18.35
CA GLN A 68 2.45 -3.83 -17.73
C GLN A 68 2.02 -2.39 -17.99
N CYS A 69 0.73 -2.20 -18.28
CA CYS A 69 0.14 -0.91 -18.56
C CYS A 69 -1.00 -0.57 -17.59
N LEU A 70 -0.84 0.54 -16.87
CA LEU A 70 -1.83 1.07 -15.92
C LEU A 70 -2.19 2.51 -16.29
N GLU A 71 -3.31 2.99 -15.77
CA GLU A 71 -3.66 4.41 -15.76
C GLU A 71 -2.59 5.21 -15.00
N TYR A 72 -2.14 6.32 -15.58
CA TYR A 72 -1.38 7.31 -14.84
C TYR A 72 -2.35 8.14 -14.00
N MET A 73 -2.15 8.16 -12.69
CA MET A 73 -2.94 9.01 -11.81
C MET A 73 -2.30 10.37 -11.61
N PRO A 74 -2.89 11.46 -12.16
CA PRO A 74 -2.43 12.81 -11.84
C PRO A 74 -2.75 13.14 -10.39
N GLY A 75 -1.77 13.65 -9.65
CA GLY A 75 -1.94 14.02 -8.25
C GLY A 75 -0.62 14.12 -7.51
N THR A 76 -0.71 14.19 -6.19
CA THR A 76 0.45 14.22 -5.29
C THR A 76 0.39 13.01 -4.38
N LEU A 77 1.54 12.37 -4.15
CA LEU A 77 1.64 11.30 -3.15
C LEU A 77 1.40 11.88 -1.76
N ALA A 78 0.66 11.16 -0.93
CA ALA A 78 0.28 11.64 0.38
C ALA A 78 1.48 11.86 1.33
N ASP A 79 2.60 11.15 1.13
CA ASP A 79 3.85 11.36 1.87
C ASP A 79 4.54 12.70 1.56
N ARG A 80 4.24 13.30 0.40
CA ARG A 80 4.72 14.63 -0.03
C ARG A 80 3.77 15.76 0.37
N MET A 81 2.67 15.44 1.07
CA MET A 81 1.68 16.38 1.56
C MET A 81 1.82 16.59 3.08
N PRO A 82 1.22 17.67 3.65
CA PRO A 82 1.11 17.79 5.09
C PRO A 82 0.43 16.56 5.72
N PRO A 83 0.70 16.24 7.00
CA PRO A 83 0.11 15.09 7.65
C PRO A 83 -1.41 15.05 7.51
N MET A 84 -1.95 13.92 7.05
CA MET A 84 -3.38 13.77 6.82
C MET A 84 -4.19 14.12 8.06
N PRO A 85 -5.25 14.95 7.96
CA PRO A 85 -6.16 15.22 9.05
C PRO A 85 -6.95 13.97 9.44
N VAL A 86 -7.51 13.98 10.65
CA VAL A 86 -8.28 12.86 11.23
C VAL A 86 -9.42 12.38 10.32
N ALA A 87 -10.12 13.29 9.63
CA ALA A 87 -11.20 12.94 8.71
C ALA A 87 -10.69 12.15 7.48
N GLU A 88 -9.50 12.49 6.99
CA GLU A 88 -8.84 11.79 5.88
C GLU A 88 -8.38 10.39 6.29
N LEU A 89 -7.90 10.21 7.52
CA LEU A 89 -7.58 8.88 8.05
C LEU A 89 -8.81 7.96 8.15
N ARG A 90 -9.98 8.51 8.50
CA ARG A 90 -11.24 7.74 8.42
C ARG A 90 -11.55 7.31 7.00
N ARG A 91 -11.33 8.19 6.02
CA ARG A 91 -11.50 7.86 4.59
C ARG A 91 -10.52 6.76 4.17
N VAL A 92 -9.25 6.81 4.59
CA VAL A 92 -8.28 5.73 4.35
C VAL A 92 -8.83 4.42 4.90
N GLY A 93 -9.22 4.39 6.17
CA GLY A 93 -9.77 3.17 6.79
C GLY A 93 -10.95 2.58 6.03
N ALA A 94 -11.87 3.44 5.58
CA ALA A 94 -13.03 3.02 4.79
C ALA A 94 -12.65 2.44 3.42
N LEU A 95 -11.63 3.01 2.75
CA LEU A 95 -11.10 2.47 1.49
C LEU A 95 -10.47 1.10 1.69
N ILE A 96 -9.67 0.92 2.75
CA ILE A 96 -9.06 -0.37 3.09
C ILE A 96 -10.15 -1.41 3.39
N ARG A 97 -11.19 -1.04 4.14
CA ARG A 97 -12.32 -1.94 4.41
C ARG A 97 -13.00 -2.38 3.12
N ARG A 98 -13.27 -1.43 2.22
CA ARG A 98 -13.90 -1.70 0.92
C ARG A 98 -13.03 -2.62 0.06
N LEU A 99 -11.72 -2.42 0.04
CA LEU A 99 -10.77 -3.31 -0.64
C LEU A 99 -10.93 -4.75 -0.11
N HIS A 100 -10.79 -4.94 1.20
CA HIS A 100 -10.89 -6.27 1.83
C HIS A 100 -12.23 -6.96 1.59
N ASP A 101 -13.34 -6.20 1.66
CA ASP A 101 -14.67 -6.75 1.40
C ASP A 101 -14.82 -7.20 -0.06
N LEU A 102 -14.26 -6.45 -1.01
CA LEU A 102 -14.31 -6.81 -2.43
C LEU A 102 -13.40 -7.99 -2.80
N THR A 103 -12.33 -8.25 -2.03
CA THR A 103 -11.39 -9.34 -2.32
C THR A 103 -11.66 -10.63 -1.53
N THR A 104 -12.66 -10.64 -0.64
CA THR A 104 -13.04 -11.84 0.15
C THR A 104 -13.41 -13.02 -0.77
N ASP A 105 -14.22 -12.76 -1.80
CA ASP A 105 -14.68 -13.78 -2.76
C ASP A 105 -13.90 -13.78 -4.08
N PHE A 106 -12.82 -13.01 -4.16
CA PHE A 106 -11.99 -12.99 -5.36
C PHE A 106 -11.26 -14.33 -5.51
N ARG A 107 -11.43 -14.96 -6.68
CA ARG A 107 -10.77 -16.22 -7.04
C ARG A 107 -10.06 -16.01 -8.38
N PRO A 108 -8.72 -15.86 -8.40
CA PRO A 108 -7.98 -15.74 -9.65
C PRO A 108 -8.05 -17.04 -10.44
N ARG A 109 -7.86 -16.96 -11.75
CA ARG A 109 -7.86 -18.14 -12.62
C ARG A 109 -6.55 -18.93 -12.46
N GLY A 110 -6.70 -20.26 -12.33
CA GLY A 110 -5.56 -21.17 -12.24
C GLY A 110 -4.80 -21.03 -10.92
N GLU A 111 -3.50 -21.29 -10.95
CA GLU A 111 -2.59 -21.12 -9.81
C GLU A 111 -1.86 -19.78 -9.94
N PRO A 112 -2.32 -18.72 -9.27
CA PRO A 112 -1.71 -17.40 -9.37
C PRO A 112 -0.31 -17.41 -8.75
N VAL A 113 0.62 -16.71 -9.41
CA VAL A 113 1.89 -16.30 -8.79
C VAL A 113 1.68 -14.93 -8.16
N TRP A 114 2.05 -14.79 -6.89
CA TRP A 114 1.93 -13.54 -6.13
C TRP A 114 3.31 -12.97 -5.79
N GLY A 115 3.38 -11.65 -5.60
CA GLY A 115 4.64 -10.93 -5.39
C GLY A 115 4.92 -10.49 -3.95
N SER A 116 4.14 -10.95 -2.97
CA SER A 116 4.35 -10.58 -1.56
C SER A 116 5.76 -10.92 -1.09
N VAL A 117 6.35 -9.97 -0.36
CA VAL A 117 7.66 -10.10 0.28
C VAL A 117 7.56 -10.77 1.64
N PHE A 118 6.35 -10.85 2.20
CA PHE A 118 6.06 -11.58 3.43
C PHE A 118 5.74 -13.05 3.13
N PRO A 119 6.04 -13.97 4.07
CA PRO A 119 5.64 -15.36 3.96
C PRO A 119 4.14 -15.51 3.67
N PRO A 120 3.74 -16.56 2.91
CA PRO A 120 2.33 -16.83 2.66
C PRO A 120 1.55 -17.00 3.96
N GLU A 121 0.41 -16.32 4.05
CA GLU A 121 -0.56 -16.48 5.13
C GLU A 121 -1.79 -17.24 4.61
N GLU A 122 -2.51 -17.93 5.49
CA GLU A 122 -3.87 -18.40 5.16
C GLU A 122 -4.74 -17.16 4.89
N GLY A 123 -5.01 -16.90 3.61
CA GLY A 123 -5.58 -15.64 3.16
C GLY A 123 -7.09 -15.55 3.39
N GLU A 124 -7.51 -14.59 4.22
CA GLU A 124 -8.92 -14.18 4.36
C GLU A 124 -9.38 -13.34 3.16
N VAL A 125 -8.44 -12.58 2.59
CA VAL A 125 -8.64 -11.60 1.52
C VAL A 125 -7.38 -11.55 0.65
N VAL A 126 -7.44 -10.88 -0.50
CA VAL A 126 -6.23 -10.43 -1.21
C VAL A 126 -5.89 -9.03 -0.71
N CYS A 127 -4.72 -8.92 -0.11
CA CYS A 127 -4.13 -7.71 0.46
C CYS A 127 -3.27 -6.98 -0.58
N HIS A 128 -3.02 -5.69 -0.34
CA HIS A 128 -2.07 -4.91 -1.13
C HIS A 128 -0.64 -5.04 -0.57
N TYR A 129 -0.46 -5.26 0.74
CA TYR A 129 0.82 -5.39 1.45
C TYR A 129 1.69 -4.13 1.54
N ASP A 130 1.28 -3.02 0.94
CA ASP A 130 2.02 -1.75 0.95
C ASP A 130 1.07 -0.53 0.91
N LEU A 131 -0.02 -0.61 1.69
CA LEU A 131 -0.99 0.47 1.84
C LEU A 131 -0.40 1.58 2.71
N ALA A 132 0.31 2.52 2.11
CA ALA A 132 1.00 3.57 2.85
C ALA A 132 0.90 4.93 2.14
N PRO A 133 1.25 6.05 2.83
CA PRO A 133 1.19 7.38 2.24
C PRO A 133 2.01 7.54 0.94
N TRP A 134 3.14 6.85 0.83
CA TRP A 134 4.00 6.85 -0.36
C TRP A 134 3.41 6.12 -1.57
N ASN A 135 2.34 5.34 -1.36
CA ASN A 135 1.61 4.64 -2.42
C ASN A 135 0.18 5.15 -2.60
N LEU A 136 -0.20 6.24 -1.92
CA LEU A 136 -1.51 6.86 -2.07
C LEU A 136 -1.39 8.17 -2.85
N VAL A 137 -1.84 8.15 -4.11
CA VAL A 137 -1.97 9.36 -4.92
C VAL A 137 -3.28 10.06 -4.54
N VAL A 138 -3.17 11.30 -4.08
CA VAL A 138 -4.28 12.22 -3.88
C VAL A 138 -4.41 13.10 -5.13
N GLY A 139 -5.43 12.81 -5.94
CA GLY A 139 -5.68 13.52 -7.18
C GLY A 139 -6.02 15.00 -6.96
N GLY A 140 -5.50 15.87 -7.81
CA GLY A 140 -5.86 17.28 -7.85
C GLY A 140 -7.26 17.49 -8.44
N GLN A 141 -8.05 18.38 -7.84
CA GLN A 141 -9.32 18.85 -8.41
C GLN A 141 -9.05 19.66 -9.69
N ASN A 142 -9.66 19.26 -10.81
CA ASN A 142 -9.85 20.12 -11.98
C ASN A 142 -11.34 20.47 -12.19
N THR A 143 -12.10 20.59 -11.10
CA THR A 143 -13.40 21.30 -11.02
C THR A 143 -13.65 21.62 -9.54
N GLU A 144 -14.13 22.81 -9.17
CA GLU A 144 -14.29 23.22 -7.76
C GLU A 144 -15.27 22.34 -6.93
N ASP A 145 -15.99 21.40 -7.55
CA ASP A 145 -17.11 20.67 -6.95
C ASP A 145 -16.90 19.15 -6.78
N ALA A 146 -15.79 18.55 -7.22
CA ALA A 146 -15.58 17.11 -7.03
C ALA A 146 -14.77 16.81 -5.75
N GLN A 147 -14.90 15.61 -5.19
CA GLN A 147 -13.95 15.14 -4.17
C GLN A 147 -12.69 14.64 -4.90
N PRO A 148 -11.46 14.97 -4.45
CA PRO A 148 -10.24 14.44 -5.06
C PRO A 148 -10.26 12.91 -5.07
N ARG A 149 -10.05 12.32 -6.26
CA ARG A 149 -9.90 10.88 -6.42
C ARG A 149 -8.64 10.46 -5.70
N TRP A 150 -8.75 9.46 -4.86
CA TRP A 150 -7.63 8.84 -4.16
C TRP A 150 -7.36 7.50 -4.81
N CYS A 151 -6.09 7.17 -5.05
CA CYS A 151 -5.72 5.96 -5.76
C CYS A 151 -4.51 5.32 -5.10
N PHE A 152 -4.64 4.05 -4.70
CA PHE A 152 -3.49 3.25 -4.30
C PHE A 152 -2.77 2.74 -5.55
N ILE A 153 -1.46 2.91 -5.57
CA ILE A 153 -0.56 2.45 -6.64
C ILE A 153 0.41 1.40 -6.08
N ASP A 154 1.19 0.79 -6.97
CA ASP A 154 2.19 -0.24 -6.63
C ASP A 154 1.63 -1.55 -6.05
N TRP A 155 0.75 -2.18 -6.82
CA TRP A 155 0.08 -3.43 -6.48
C TRP A 155 0.94 -4.69 -6.67
N ASP A 156 2.24 -4.57 -6.96
CA ASP A 156 3.09 -5.72 -7.30
C ASP A 156 3.23 -6.72 -6.15
N GLY A 157 3.21 -6.19 -4.92
CA GLY A 157 3.26 -6.96 -3.68
C GLY A 157 1.93 -7.60 -3.28
N ALA A 158 0.85 -7.38 -4.03
CA ALA A 158 -0.45 -7.94 -3.68
C ALA A 158 -0.40 -9.48 -3.62
N ALA A 159 -1.06 -10.04 -2.61
CA ALA A 159 -1.16 -11.48 -2.39
C ALA A 159 -2.29 -11.82 -1.40
N PRO A 160 -2.69 -13.09 -1.26
CA PRO A 160 -3.57 -13.54 -0.19
C PRO A 160 -2.95 -13.27 1.18
N GLY A 161 -3.74 -12.72 2.11
CA GLY A 161 -3.30 -12.39 3.46
C GLY A 161 -4.47 -12.12 4.41
N THR A 162 -4.13 -11.60 5.59
CA THR A 162 -5.12 -11.28 6.63
C THR A 162 -5.52 -9.81 6.61
N ARG A 163 -6.79 -9.53 6.93
CA ARG A 163 -7.32 -8.15 7.03
C ARG A 163 -6.52 -7.30 8.01
N MET A 164 -6.20 -7.88 9.17
CA MET A 164 -5.46 -7.18 10.22
C MET A 164 -4.01 -6.97 9.84
N GLY A 165 -3.41 -7.87 9.07
CA GLY A 165 -2.06 -7.71 8.56
C GLY A 165 -1.94 -6.51 7.60
N ASP A 166 -2.85 -6.36 6.64
CA ASP A 166 -2.80 -5.22 5.69
C ASP A 166 -3.13 -3.90 6.40
N LEU A 167 -4.15 -3.90 7.28
CA LEU A 167 -4.51 -2.72 8.08
C LEU A 167 -3.41 -2.33 9.08
N GLY A 168 -2.71 -3.30 9.65
CA GLY A 168 -1.57 -3.09 10.55
C GLY A 168 -0.40 -2.42 9.84
N TYR A 169 -0.08 -2.85 8.62
CA TYR A 169 0.91 -2.17 7.79
C TYR A 169 0.49 -0.72 7.52
N ALA A 170 -0.76 -0.50 7.12
CA ALA A 170 -1.29 0.84 6.88
C ALA A 170 -1.28 1.74 8.11
N ALA A 171 -1.55 1.18 9.28
CA ALA A 171 -1.50 1.89 10.54
C ALA A 171 -0.13 2.50 10.81
N HIS A 172 0.97 1.77 10.54
CA HIS A 172 2.32 2.29 10.71
C HIS A 172 2.58 3.54 9.85
N GLY A 173 2.23 3.50 8.57
CA GLY A 173 2.46 4.62 7.65
C GLY A 173 1.52 5.82 7.86
N PHE A 174 0.21 5.59 8.04
CA PHE A 174 -0.79 6.67 8.11
C PHE A 174 -0.95 7.30 9.50
N ALA A 175 -0.69 6.55 10.58
CA ALA A 175 -0.68 7.03 11.96
C ALA A 175 0.74 7.34 12.50
N PRO A 176 1.68 7.65 11.60
CA PRO A 176 3.15 7.58 11.77
C PRO A 176 3.68 6.91 13.05
N LEU A 177 3.51 5.59 13.17
CA LEU A 177 3.98 4.85 14.35
C LEU A 177 5.51 4.64 14.31
N HIS A 178 6.28 5.72 14.55
CA HIS A 178 7.74 5.73 14.42
C HIS A 178 8.44 6.13 15.73
N ALA A 179 9.75 5.84 15.81
CA ALA A 179 10.55 6.25 16.95
C ALA A 179 10.51 7.79 17.15
N GLY A 180 10.33 8.22 18.40
CA GLY A 180 10.22 9.64 18.75
C GLY A 180 8.84 10.28 18.50
N GLY A 181 7.85 9.51 18.01
CA GLY A 181 6.45 9.95 17.91
C GLY A 181 5.80 10.19 19.27
N ASP A 182 4.69 10.93 19.26
CA ASP A 182 3.87 11.19 20.45
C ASP A 182 2.73 10.15 20.50
N PRO A 183 2.78 9.17 21.43
CA PRO A 183 1.83 8.07 21.45
C PRO A 183 0.38 8.53 21.70
N ASP A 184 0.14 9.68 22.34
CA ASP A 184 -1.20 10.22 22.53
C ASP A 184 -1.76 10.81 21.22
N VAL A 185 -0.91 11.47 20.43
CA VAL A 185 -1.27 11.97 19.09
C VAL A 185 -1.48 10.81 18.13
N ASP A 186 -0.53 9.88 18.09
CA ASP A 186 -0.54 8.72 17.19
C ASP A 186 -1.72 7.81 17.51
N GLY A 187 -2.06 7.63 18.80
CA GLY A 187 -3.23 6.88 19.23
C GLY A 187 -4.56 7.48 18.72
N ARG A 188 -4.68 8.81 18.65
CA ARG A 188 -5.87 9.48 18.06
C ARG A 188 -5.96 9.25 16.56
N ARG A 189 -4.82 9.29 15.86
CA ARG A 189 -4.72 9.02 14.41
C ARG A 189 -5.05 7.56 14.10
N LEU A 190 -4.51 6.64 14.90
CA LEU A 190 -4.79 5.21 14.81
C LEU A 190 -6.27 4.90 15.07
N ARG A 191 -6.89 5.56 16.08
CA ARG A 191 -8.33 5.46 16.32
C ARG A 191 -9.13 5.91 15.12
N ALA A 192 -8.76 7.02 14.47
CA ALA A 192 -9.46 7.50 13.29
C ALA A 192 -9.40 6.50 12.12
N LEU A 193 -8.23 5.88 11.88
CA LEU A 193 -8.09 4.83 10.88
C LEU A 193 -8.98 3.61 11.22
N ALA A 194 -8.94 3.15 12.47
CA ALA A 194 -9.75 2.02 12.94
C ALA A 194 -11.26 2.30 12.90
N ASP A 195 -11.67 3.53 13.21
CA ASP A 195 -13.07 4.00 13.08
C ASP A 195 -13.52 3.93 11.62
N GLY A 196 -12.71 4.46 10.71
CA GLY A 196 -12.98 4.45 9.27
C GLY A 196 -13.09 3.04 8.70
N TYR A 197 -12.22 2.13 9.15
CA TYR A 197 -12.28 0.73 8.77
C TYR A 197 -13.51 0.00 9.33
N GLY A 198 -14.09 0.51 10.42
CA GLY A 198 -15.16 -0.15 11.15
C GLY A 198 -14.64 -1.34 11.97
N CYS A 199 -13.46 -1.20 12.60
CA CYS A 199 -12.90 -2.24 13.45
C CYS A 199 -13.87 -2.58 14.61
N ASP A 200 -14.13 -3.87 14.79
CA ASP A 200 -14.81 -4.39 15.97
C ASP A 200 -13.90 -4.33 17.23
N PRO A 201 -14.42 -4.60 18.45
CA PRO A 201 -13.60 -4.54 19.66
C PRO A 201 -12.38 -5.46 19.66
N ARG A 202 -12.46 -6.64 19.03
CA ARG A 202 -11.34 -7.59 18.95
C ARG A 202 -10.27 -7.07 17.98
N GLN A 203 -10.68 -6.54 16.83
CA GLN A 203 -9.80 -5.92 15.84
C GLN A 203 -9.12 -4.68 16.41
N ARG A 204 -9.84 -3.85 17.18
CA ARG A 204 -9.28 -2.70 17.91
C ARG A 204 -8.20 -3.13 18.90
N ALA A 205 -8.45 -4.19 19.66
CA ALA A 205 -7.49 -4.71 20.61
C ALA A 205 -6.25 -5.30 19.93
N SER A 206 -6.37 -5.89 18.73
CA SER A 206 -5.23 -6.53 18.05
C SER A 206 -4.45 -5.61 17.11
N LEU A 207 -5.01 -4.46 16.69
CA LEU A 207 -4.41 -3.61 15.66
C LEU A 207 -2.96 -3.17 15.95
N PRO A 208 -2.58 -2.73 17.18
CA PRO A 208 -1.19 -2.37 17.45
C PRO A 208 -0.20 -3.54 17.28
N TRP A 209 -0.61 -4.77 17.60
CA TRP A 209 0.21 -5.98 17.44
C TRP A 209 0.29 -6.42 15.98
N ALA A 210 -0.80 -6.24 15.22
CA ALA A 210 -0.76 -6.46 13.78
C ALA A 210 0.19 -5.48 13.08
N ALA A 211 0.20 -4.22 13.50
CA ALA A 211 1.18 -3.22 13.05
C ALA A 211 2.61 -3.63 13.45
N LEU A 212 2.83 -4.01 14.72
CA LEU A 212 4.14 -4.48 15.18
C LEU A 212 4.65 -5.65 14.34
N HIS A 213 3.80 -6.65 14.09
CA HIS A 213 4.17 -7.83 13.32
C HIS A 213 4.66 -7.47 11.91
N ARG A 214 3.97 -6.54 11.23
CA ARG A 214 4.38 -6.07 9.89
C ARG A 214 5.65 -5.24 9.91
N VAL A 215 5.77 -4.31 10.85
CA VAL A 215 6.93 -3.41 10.96
C VAL A 215 8.19 -4.20 11.35
N ARG A 216 8.07 -5.13 12.30
CA ARG A 216 9.16 -6.04 12.68
C ARG A 216 9.51 -6.98 11.52
N GLY A 217 8.53 -7.50 10.78
CA GLY A 217 8.78 -8.31 9.59
C GLY A 217 9.55 -7.55 8.49
N MET A 218 9.27 -6.26 8.28
CA MET A 218 10.07 -5.43 7.36
C MET A 218 11.50 -5.24 7.83
N PHE A 219 11.71 -5.02 9.13
CA PHE A 219 13.05 -4.95 9.71
C PHE A 219 13.81 -6.27 9.52
N GLU A 220 13.19 -7.40 9.84
CA GLU A 220 13.76 -8.74 9.67
C GLU A 220 14.12 -9.04 8.20
N LEU A 221 13.28 -8.61 7.26
CA LEU A 221 13.53 -8.73 5.82
C LEU A 221 14.78 -7.95 5.39
N LEU A 222 14.97 -6.73 5.92
CA LEU A 222 16.15 -5.91 5.64
C LEU A 222 17.43 -6.51 6.24
N GLU A 223 17.36 -6.96 7.49
CA GLU A 223 18.48 -7.64 8.18
C GLU A 223 18.90 -8.92 7.45
N GLU A 224 17.93 -9.75 7.06
CA GLU A 224 18.17 -10.97 6.29
C GLU A 224 18.75 -10.66 4.91
N GLY A 225 18.23 -9.63 4.25
CA GLY A 225 18.77 -9.09 3.00
C GLY A 225 20.24 -8.70 3.12
N ALA A 226 20.59 -7.92 4.15
CA ALA A 226 21.96 -7.52 4.43
C ALA A 226 22.87 -8.74 4.70
N ARG A 227 22.39 -9.72 5.47
CA ARG A 227 23.12 -10.94 5.80
C ARG A 227 23.39 -11.83 4.58
N THR A 228 22.45 -11.92 3.66
CA THR A 228 22.51 -12.82 2.49
C THR A 228 22.98 -12.16 1.20
N GLY A 229 22.99 -10.82 1.15
CA GLY A 229 23.23 -10.06 -0.07
C GLY A 229 22.03 -10.03 -1.04
N ALA A 230 20.85 -10.48 -0.59
CA ALA A 230 19.66 -10.51 -1.44
C ALA A 230 19.17 -9.09 -1.78
N GLN A 231 19.02 -8.79 -3.07
CA GLN A 231 18.53 -7.51 -3.57
C GLN A 231 17.00 -7.51 -3.70
N PRO A 232 16.32 -6.36 -3.49
CA PRO A 232 16.89 -5.04 -3.17
C PRO A 232 17.17 -4.81 -1.68
N TRP A 233 16.83 -5.77 -0.81
CA TRP A 233 16.85 -5.60 0.65
C TRP A 233 18.23 -5.27 1.21
N ALA A 234 19.29 -5.90 0.68
CA ALA A 234 20.67 -5.59 1.06
C ALA A 234 21.04 -4.12 0.77
N ARG A 235 20.66 -3.59 -0.40
CA ARG A 235 20.87 -2.18 -0.75
C ARG A 235 20.09 -1.26 0.17
N LEU A 236 18.81 -1.54 0.39
CA LEU A 236 17.95 -0.73 1.27
C LEU A 236 18.44 -0.72 2.71
N HIS A 237 19.01 -1.83 3.20
CA HIS A 237 19.67 -1.87 4.51
C HIS A 237 20.88 -0.92 4.57
N VAL A 238 21.78 -0.97 3.57
CA VAL A 238 22.93 -0.06 3.46
C VAL A 238 22.50 1.42 3.35
N GLU A 239 21.37 1.69 2.71
CA GLU A 239 20.76 3.03 2.60
C GLU A 239 20.10 3.50 3.91
N GLY A 240 20.13 2.69 4.97
CA GLY A 240 19.66 3.05 6.31
C GLY A 240 18.17 2.81 6.54
N HIS A 241 17.47 2.06 5.67
CA HIS A 241 16.05 1.78 5.88
C HIS A 241 15.82 1.01 7.20
N ALA A 242 16.76 0.14 7.59
CA ALA A 242 16.66 -0.62 8.84
C ALA A 242 16.68 0.29 10.09
N ASP A 243 17.35 1.45 10.01
CA ASP A 243 17.41 2.47 11.06
C ASP A 243 16.05 3.16 11.28
N HIS A 244 15.12 3.00 10.34
CA HIS A 244 13.73 3.39 10.51
C HIS A 244 12.88 2.24 11.07
N TRP A 245 12.88 1.08 10.41
CA TRP A 245 11.97 -0.02 10.72
C TRP A 245 12.21 -0.67 12.08
N GLY A 246 13.47 -0.84 12.49
CA GLY A 246 13.82 -1.41 13.80
C GLY A 246 13.33 -0.53 14.96
N PRO A 247 13.75 0.75 15.03
CA PRO A 247 13.28 1.67 16.06
C PRO A 247 11.76 1.91 16.04
N ALA A 248 11.11 1.86 14.88
CA ALA A 248 9.66 1.90 14.77
C ALA A 248 9.01 0.66 15.41
N ALA A 249 9.52 -0.54 15.14
CA ALA A 249 9.04 -1.77 15.76
C ALA A 249 9.14 -1.69 17.30
N ASP A 250 10.29 -1.25 17.82
CA ASP A 250 10.48 -1.10 19.26
C ASP A 250 9.57 -0.03 19.87
N HIS A 251 9.31 1.06 19.13
CA HIS A 251 8.38 2.09 19.57
C HIS A 251 6.94 1.56 19.63
N ILE A 252 6.51 0.78 18.63
CA ILE A 252 5.19 0.16 18.64
C ILE A 252 5.08 -0.85 19.79
N GLU A 253 6.08 -1.70 19.98
CA GLU A 253 6.09 -2.70 21.06
C GLU A 253 5.95 -2.06 22.44
N ARG A 254 6.67 -0.96 22.69
CA ARG A 254 6.56 -0.21 23.96
C ARG A 254 5.19 0.41 24.21
N HIS A 255 4.44 0.79 23.17
CA HIS A 255 3.18 1.52 23.30
C HIS A 255 1.94 0.71 22.90
N ALA A 256 2.09 -0.54 22.46
CA ALA A 256 0.99 -1.37 21.98
C ALA A 256 -0.16 -1.46 22.98
N ASP A 257 0.14 -1.73 24.26
CA ASP A 257 -0.86 -1.79 25.33
C ASP A 257 -1.60 -0.46 25.55
N LEU A 258 -0.89 0.67 25.44
CA LEU A 258 -1.50 1.99 25.52
C LEU A 258 -2.48 2.19 24.36
N TRP A 259 -2.05 1.90 23.14
CA TRP A 259 -2.90 2.05 21.96
C TRP A 259 -4.07 1.08 21.95
N ALA A 260 -3.95 -0.16 22.42
CA ALA A 260 -5.11 -1.05 22.61
C ALA A 260 -6.16 -0.41 23.51
N ARG A 261 -5.75 0.11 24.68
CA ARG A 261 -6.67 0.79 25.60
C ARG A 261 -7.31 2.01 24.94
N MET A 262 -6.51 2.82 24.24
CA MET A 262 -7.01 3.97 23.49
C MET A 262 -7.93 3.59 22.34
N LEU A 263 -7.83 2.40 21.76
CA LEU A 263 -8.70 1.97 20.66
C LEU A 263 -10.00 1.33 21.15
N THR A 264 -9.96 0.69 22.32
CA THR A 264 -11.08 -0.05 22.92
C THR A 264 -11.87 0.74 23.96
N ALA A 265 -11.35 1.88 24.42
CA ALA A 265 -12.12 2.82 25.22
C ALA A 265 -13.38 3.29 24.45
N PRO A 266 -14.48 3.58 25.15
CA PRO A 266 -15.72 4.03 24.52
C PRO A 266 -15.59 5.34 23.73
#